data_AF-A0AAU3NVR6-F1
#
_entry.id   AF-A0AAU3NVR6-F1
#
_cell.length_a   1.000
_cell.length_b   1.000
_cell.length_c   1.000
_cell.angle_alpha   90.00
_cell.angle_beta   90.00
_cell.angle_gamma   90.00
#
_symmetry.space_group_name_H-M   'P 1'
#
loop_
_entity.id
_entity.type
_entity.pdbx_description
1 polymer ?
#
loop_
_entity_poly.entity_id
_entity_poly.type
_entity_poly.pdbx_seq_one_letter_code
_entity_poly.pdbx_strand_id
1 'polypeptide(L)'
;MPVLQVLKGVSLCLAGSISGWPNGVPGVIQELKPVRSDIPCYAAPCLFPETSPSLRNTGLPPWGDPTLLPGAEGKKVLVVGDSWARDAASGIAAAFAGKGQVKDASALACGIRKPINPMPNRNCPNWEVEWPALMDKVRPDAVLLSVQWDVAEQQIAPGGKRVTIRDDEARRRFVTNLDRTIRILSQRRTPVYVFGSTFTHVPGSVAVLLSGILLEFSKKYPGVHYLDIFHQLCNDLNQCPKKISGMPVYGTNVHCSKETKVRLGNWILNSMFHR
;
A
#
# COMPACT_ATOMS: atom_id res chain seq x y z
N MET A 1 -17.57 27.16 47.27
CA MET A 1 -17.77 25.81 47.86
C MET A 1 -18.01 24.82 46.71
N PRO A 2 -17.58 23.55 46.84
CA PRO A 2 -16.57 22.96 45.97
C PRO A 2 -17.07 21.90 44.94
N VAL A 3 -16.20 21.66 43.94
CA VAL A 3 -15.76 20.38 43.32
C VAL A 3 -16.64 19.13 43.49
N LEU A 4 -17.00 18.46 42.38
CA LEU A 4 -16.59 17.05 42.09
C LEU A 4 -16.97 16.58 40.67
N GLN A 5 -15.96 16.16 39.91
CA GLN A 5 -16.07 15.11 38.89
C GLN A 5 -16.38 13.76 39.56
N VAL A 6 -17.00 12.81 38.86
CA VAL A 6 -16.49 11.43 38.64
C VAL A 6 -17.37 10.68 37.63
N LEU A 7 -16.66 9.87 36.83
CA LEU A 7 -17.03 8.98 35.73
C LEU A 7 -17.87 7.75 36.13
N LYS A 8 -18.60 7.18 35.14
CA LYS A 8 -18.54 5.77 34.65
C LYS A 8 -19.92 5.19 34.26
N GLY A 9 -19.92 4.40 33.17
CA GLY A 9 -21.01 3.49 32.76
C GLY A 9 -20.80 3.06 31.30
N VAL A 10 -19.83 2.19 31.00
CA VAL A 10 -20.01 0.73 30.79
C VAL A 10 -21.07 0.41 29.73
N SER A 11 -20.63 0.04 28.52
CA SER A 11 -21.49 -0.55 27.49
C SER A 11 -21.21 -2.05 27.44
N LEU A 12 -22.22 -2.86 27.77
CA LEU A 12 -22.23 -4.32 27.68
C LEU A 12 -22.34 -4.74 26.20
N CYS A 13 -21.46 -5.62 25.73
CA CYS A 13 -21.70 -6.43 24.54
C CYS A 13 -22.41 -7.73 24.96
N LEU A 14 -23.68 -7.87 24.59
CA LEU A 14 -24.44 -9.12 24.66
C LEU A 14 -23.99 -10.05 23.52
N ALA A 15 -23.54 -11.25 23.87
CA ALA A 15 -23.33 -12.35 22.94
C ALA A 15 -24.67 -13.05 22.68
N GLY A 16 -25.13 -13.04 21.43
CA GLY A 16 -26.31 -13.78 20.99
C GLY A 16 -26.01 -15.27 20.83
N SER A 17 -26.79 -16.10 21.51
CA SER A 17 -26.86 -17.55 21.37
C SER A 17 -27.54 -17.95 20.05
N ILE A 18 -26.92 -18.82 19.27
CA ILE A 18 -27.54 -19.48 18.11
C ILE A 18 -27.83 -20.93 18.49
N SER A 19 -29.11 -21.31 18.49
CA SER A 19 -29.58 -22.67 18.72
C SER A 19 -30.02 -23.32 17.40
N GLY A 20 -29.57 -24.56 17.18
CA GLY A 20 -30.36 -25.60 16.53
C GLY A 20 -29.84 -26.13 15.18
N TRP A 21 -29.20 -27.31 15.20
CA TRP A 21 -29.22 -28.33 14.13
C TRP A 21 -29.10 -29.74 14.78
N PRO A 22 -29.82 -30.77 14.29
CA PRO A 22 -29.81 -32.10 14.92
C PRO A 22 -28.88 -33.12 14.23
N ASN A 23 -28.40 -34.06 15.06
CA ASN A 23 -27.99 -35.45 14.79
C ASN A 23 -26.69 -35.76 14.01
N GLY A 24 -25.62 -36.05 14.77
CA GLY A 24 -25.11 -37.42 14.93
C GLY A 24 -23.95 -37.93 14.07
N VAL A 25 -22.72 -37.90 14.61
CA VAL A 25 -21.65 -38.94 14.49
C VAL A 25 -20.69 -38.82 15.70
N PRO A 26 -20.33 -39.90 16.43
CA PRO A 26 -19.35 -39.82 17.52
C PRO A 26 -17.92 -40.00 16.97
N GLY A 27 -17.14 -38.93 16.97
CA GLY A 27 -15.72 -38.95 16.64
C GLY A 27 -14.97 -37.88 17.42
N VAL A 28 -14.05 -38.33 18.28
CA VAL A 28 -13.05 -37.58 19.08
C VAL A 28 -12.96 -36.08 18.76
N ILE A 29 -13.59 -35.24 19.60
CA ILE A 29 -13.36 -33.79 19.62
C ILE A 29 -12.16 -33.54 20.52
N GLN A 30 -11.02 -33.18 19.93
CA GLN A 30 -9.94 -32.52 20.64
C GLN A 30 -10.43 -31.11 21.01
N GLU A 31 -10.52 -30.79 22.30
CA GLU A 31 -10.78 -29.44 22.80
C GLU A 31 -9.73 -28.46 22.23
N LEU A 32 -10.11 -27.72 21.19
CA LEU A 32 -9.35 -26.54 20.78
C LEU A 32 -9.63 -25.44 21.80
N LYS A 33 -8.65 -25.18 22.66
CA LYS A 33 -8.66 -24.03 23.56
C LYS A 33 -8.91 -22.76 22.73
N PRO A 34 -9.81 -21.86 23.17
CA PRO A 34 -10.04 -20.61 22.46
C PRO A 34 -8.74 -19.80 22.43
N VAL A 35 -8.24 -19.55 21.22
CA VAL A 35 -7.16 -18.58 21.01
C VAL A 35 -7.74 -17.21 21.34
N ARG A 36 -7.24 -16.59 22.42
CA ARG A 36 -7.52 -15.17 22.71
C ARG A 36 -7.02 -14.34 21.53
N SER A 37 -7.95 -13.87 20.72
CA SER A 37 -7.72 -12.86 19.69
C SER A 37 -7.64 -11.50 20.40
N ASP A 38 -6.46 -11.14 20.89
CA ASP A 38 -6.17 -9.78 21.39
C ASP A 38 -6.01 -8.78 20.21
N ILE A 39 -6.92 -8.83 19.23
CA ILE A 39 -6.99 -7.83 18.16
C ILE A 39 -7.91 -6.71 18.67
N PRO A 40 -7.39 -5.53 19.04
CA PRO A 40 -8.23 -4.43 19.46
C PRO A 40 -9.20 -4.04 18.33
N CYS A 41 -10.49 -3.96 18.66
CA CYS A 41 -11.51 -3.40 17.79
C CYS A 41 -11.10 -1.97 17.41
N TYR A 42 -10.76 -1.76 16.14
CA TYR A 42 -10.57 -0.43 15.56
C TYR A 42 -11.94 0.27 15.44
N ALA A 43 -12.43 0.79 16.57
CA ALA A 43 -13.58 1.67 16.67
C ALA A 43 -13.18 3.08 17.13
N ALA A 44 -11.91 3.45 17.00
CA ALA A 44 -11.52 4.85 17.10
C ALA A 44 -11.86 5.54 15.76
N PRO A 45 -12.61 6.65 15.76
CA PRO A 45 -12.66 7.51 14.58
C PRO A 45 -11.23 7.94 14.30
N CYS A 46 -10.66 7.46 13.19
CA CYS A 46 -9.43 8.02 12.67
C CYS A 46 -9.75 9.47 12.32
N LEU A 47 -9.47 10.39 13.25
CA LEU A 47 -9.35 11.81 12.97
C LEU A 47 -8.16 11.95 12.03
N PHE A 48 -8.43 11.77 10.73
CA PHE A 48 -7.50 12.21 9.71
C PHE A 48 -7.39 13.73 9.87
N PRO A 49 -6.20 14.30 10.09
CA PRO A 49 -6.08 15.73 9.92
C PRO A 49 -6.50 16.04 8.47
N GLU A 50 -7.52 16.88 8.30
CA GLU A 50 -7.98 17.34 6.97
C GLU A 50 -6.87 18.08 6.21
N THR A 51 -5.78 18.42 6.89
CA THR A 51 -4.60 19.04 6.33
C THR A 51 -3.42 18.07 6.39
N SER A 52 -3.02 17.55 5.23
CA SER A 52 -1.63 17.10 5.02
C SER A 52 -0.69 18.17 5.59
N PRO A 53 0.41 17.81 6.29
CA PRO A 53 1.41 18.78 6.74
C PRO A 53 1.96 19.52 5.52
N SER A 54 1.41 20.70 5.28
CA SER A 54 1.84 21.64 4.27
C SER A 54 3.17 22.24 4.71
N LEU A 55 4.26 21.70 4.19
CA LEU A 55 5.48 22.48 4.02
C LEU A 55 5.24 23.37 2.80
N ARG A 56 4.67 24.56 3.02
CA ARG A 56 4.34 25.56 2.00
C ARG A 56 5.52 25.80 1.05
N ASN A 57 5.55 25.08 -0.07
CA ASN A 57 6.40 25.39 -1.20
C ASN A 57 5.52 25.36 -2.45
N THR A 58 5.08 26.54 -2.90
CA THR A 58 4.15 26.69 -4.04
C THR A 58 4.78 26.35 -5.40
N GLY A 59 6.05 25.93 -5.43
CA GLY A 59 6.75 25.46 -6.62
C GLY A 59 6.51 23.98 -6.90
N LEU A 60 6.86 23.52 -8.10
CA LEU A 60 6.99 22.08 -8.33
C LEU A 60 8.07 21.53 -7.38
N PRO A 61 7.86 20.35 -6.78
CA PRO A 61 8.86 19.71 -5.94
C PRO A 61 10.16 19.51 -6.73
N PRO A 62 11.33 19.35 -6.06
CA PRO A 62 12.55 18.93 -6.72
C PRO A 62 12.26 17.58 -7.40
N TRP A 63 12.01 17.66 -8.70
CA TRP A 63 11.76 16.53 -9.58
C TRP A 63 12.95 15.60 -9.42
N GLY A 64 12.72 14.33 -9.08
CA GLY A 64 13.74 13.43 -8.50
C GLY A 64 15.09 13.41 -9.22
N ASP A 65 16.17 13.04 -8.54
CA ASP A 65 17.53 13.17 -9.09
C ASP A 65 17.67 12.41 -10.43
N PRO A 66 18.12 13.07 -11.53
CA PRO A 66 18.37 12.37 -12.79
C PRO A 66 19.54 11.37 -12.70
N THR A 67 20.32 11.39 -11.62
CA THR A 67 21.54 10.60 -11.45
C THR A 67 21.34 9.52 -10.39
N LEU A 68 21.73 8.29 -10.72
CA LEU A 68 21.80 7.22 -9.73
C LEU A 68 23.03 7.40 -8.84
N LEU A 69 22.85 7.33 -7.53
CA LEU A 69 23.96 7.39 -6.57
C LEU A 69 24.66 6.02 -6.44
N PRO A 70 25.96 5.99 -6.12
CA PRO A 70 26.73 4.74 -6.06
C PRO A 70 26.19 3.69 -5.06
N GLY A 71 25.49 4.09 -4.00
CA GLY A 71 24.97 3.19 -2.97
C GLY A 71 23.96 2.14 -3.46
N ALA A 72 23.41 2.34 -4.67
CA ALA A 72 22.48 1.41 -5.31
C ALA A 72 23.16 0.31 -6.13
N GLU A 73 24.46 0.39 -6.42
CA GLU A 73 25.17 -0.64 -7.18
C GLU A 73 25.21 -1.98 -6.40
N GLY A 74 25.06 -3.09 -7.13
CA GLY A 74 24.99 -4.45 -6.60
C GLY A 74 23.68 -4.80 -5.88
N LYS A 75 22.76 -3.84 -5.67
CA LYS A 75 21.53 -4.06 -4.91
C LYS A 75 20.49 -4.86 -5.70
N LYS A 76 19.66 -5.59 -4.95
CA LYS A 76 18.52 -6.36 -5.44
C LYS A 76 17.22 -5.76 -4.93
N VAL A 77 16.35 -5.36 -5.85
CA VAL A 77 15.02 -4.84 -5.51
C VAL A 77 13.96 -5.83 -5.97
N LEU A 78 13.08 -6.22 -5.06
CA LEU A 78 11.84 -6.91 -5.41
C LEU A 78 10.72 -5.88 -5.54
N VAL A 79 10.05 -5.85 -6.69
CA VAL A 79 8.93 -4.95 -6.93
C VAL A 79 7.65 -5.76 -7.05
N VAL A 80 6.68 -5.47 -6.18
CA VAL A 80 5.39 -6.18 -6.11
C VAL A 80 4.23 -5.18 -6.13
N GLY A 81 3.07 -5.63 -6.59
CA GLY A 81 1.87 -4.79 -6.61
C GLY A 81 1.19 -4.76 -7.97
N ASP A 82 0.66 -3.59 -8.31
CA ASP A 82 -0.17 -3.35 -9.49
C ASP A 82 0.59 -2.81 -10.72
N SER A 83 -0.14 -2.21 -11.67
CA SER A 83 0.42 -1.62 -12.88
C SER A 83 1.41 -0.47 -12.63
N TRP A 84 1.29 0.24 -11.51
CA TRP A 84 2.26 1.28 -11.13
C TRP A 84 3.53 0.68 -10.54
N ALA A 85 3.45 -0.45 -9.84
CA ALA A 85 4.64 -1.22 -9.48
C ALA A 85 5.42 -1.67 -10.74
N ARG A 86 4.72 -2.06 -11.81
CA ARG A 86 5.38 -2.41 -13.09
C ARG A 86 6.12 -1.24 -13.72
N ASP A 87 5.51 -0.05 -13.69
CA ASP A 87 6.14 1.18 -14.19
C ASP A 87 7.40 1.51 -13.39
N ALA A 88 7.32 1.38 -12.06
CA ALA A 88 8.46 1.57 -11.18
C ALA A 88 9.55 0.53 -11.45
N ALA A 89 9.20 -0.76 -11.59
CA ALA A 89 10.16 -1.82 -11.91
C ALA A 89 10.89 -1.55 -13.22
N SER A 90 10.17 -1.11 -14.26
CA SER A 90 10.75 -0.72 -15.55
C SER A 90 11.72 0.46 -15.39
N GLY A 91 11.32 1.46 -14.59
CA GLY A 91 12.15 2.62 -14.27
C GLY A 91 13.44 2.25 -13.52
N ILE A 92 13.32 1.45 -12.47
CA ILE A 92 14.45 0.97 -11.65
C ILE A 92 15.41 0.12 -12.50
N ALA A 93 14.88 -0.77 -13.36
CA ALA A 93 15.70 -1.60 -14.23
C ALA A 93 16.51 -0.75 -15.21
N ALA A 94 15.90 0.29 -15.79
CA ALA A 94 16.59 1.25 -16.64
C ALA A 94 17.64 2.06 -15.88
N ALA A 95 17.31 2.53 -14.67
CA ALA A 95 18.20 3.28 -13.79
C ALA A 95 19.44 2.47 -13.38
N PHE A 96 19.28 1.19 -13.02
CA PHE A 96 20.41 0.33 -12.69
C PHE A 96 21.39 0.14 -13.84
N ALA A 97 20.93 0.18 -15.10
CA ALA A 97 21.77 -0.02 -16.28
C ALA A 97 22.71 -1.25 -16.17
N GLY A 98 22.20 -2.36 -15.62
CA GLY A 98 22.95 -3.60 -15.40
C GLY A 98 23.81 -3.67 -14.13
N LYS A 99 23.90 -2.58 -13.37
CA LYS A 99 24.67 -2.50 -12.11
C LYS A 99 23.92 -2.99 -10.88
N GLY A 100 22.68 -3.46 -11.03
CA GLY A 100 21.84 -3.98 -9.96
C GLY A 100 20.81 -4.96 -10.52
N GLN A 101 19.98 -5.54 -9.65
CA GLN A 101 18.96 -6.52 -10.05
C GLN A 101 17.57 -6.05 -9.65
N VAL A 102 16.63 -6.11 -10.59
CA VAL A 102 15.19 -5.92 -10.31
C VAL A 102 14.47 -7.23 -10.58
N LYS A 103 13.73 -7.71 -9.59
CA LYS A 103 12.71 -8.73 -9.82
C LYS A 103 11.35 -8.05 -9.85
N ASP A 104 10.79 -7.92 -11.05
CA ASP A 104 9.39 -7.52 -11.22
C ASP A 104 8.47 -8.72 -10.96
N ALA A 105 7.60 -8.58 -9.96
CA ALA A 105 6.53 -9.50 -9.60
C ALA A 105 5.19 -8.76 -9.46
N SER A 106 5.05 -7.63 -10.17
CA SER A 106 3.80 -6.90 -10.27
C SER A 106 2.79 -7.60 -11.18
N ALA A 107 1.50 -7.39 -10.92
CA ALA A 107 0.41 -7.95 -11.68
C ALA A 107 -0.60 -6.85 -12.03
N LEU A 108 -0.92 -6.72 -13.32
CA LEU A 108 -1.83 -5.68 -13.79
C LEU A 108 -3.24 -5.84 -13.26
N ALA A 109 -3.83 -4.71 -12.87
CA ALA A 109 -5.19 -4.64 -12.35
C ALA A 109 -5.43 -5.59 -11.16
N CYS A 110 -4.38 -5.84 -10.38
CA CYS A 110 -4.42 -6.64 -9.17
C CYS A 110 -4.07 -5.76 -7.97
N GLY A 111 -4.63 -6.10 -6.82
CA GLY A 111 -4.38 -5.42 -5.56
C GLY A 111 -4.43 -6.40 -4.40
N ILE A 112 -4.10 -5.93 -3.21
CA ILE A 112 -4.08 -6.75 -2.00
C ILE A 112 -5.48 -6.99 -1.43
N ARG A 113 -6.50 -6.24 -1.86
CA ARG A 113 -7.89 -6.47 -1.40
C ARG A 113 -8.51 -7.75 -1.93
N LYS A 114 -7.89 -8.43 -2.90
CA LYS A 114 -8.42 -9.62 -3.62
C LYS A 114 -9.88 -9.41 -4.05
N PRO A 115 -10.15 -8.74 -5.18
CA PRO A 115 -11.53 -8.46 -5.56
C PRO A 115 -12.31 -9.75 -5.74
N ILE A 116 -13.58 -9.73 -5.33
CA ILE A 116 -14.52 -10.76 -5.75
C ILE A 116 -15.10 -10.30 -7.09
N ASN A 117 -15.17 -11.23 -8.04
CA ASN A 117 -15.70 -11.11 -9.41
C ASN A 117 -16.72 -9.98 -9.68
N PRO A 118 -16.77 -9.38 -10.88
CA PRO A 118 -15.86 -9.58 -12.00
C PRO A 118 -14.56 -8.80 -11.80
N MET A 119 -13.45 -9.54 -11.65
CA MET A 119 -12.13 -8.93 -11.75
C MET A 119 -11.89 -8.59 -13.23
N PRO A 120 -11.35 -7.42 -13.57
CA PRO A 120 -10.87 -7.20 -14.93
C PRO A 120 -9.74 -8.16 -15.33
N ASN A 121 -9.03 -8.75 -14.35
CA ASN A 121 -8.01 -9.77 -14.59
C ASN A 121 -8.29 -10.99 -13.71
N ARG A 122 -8.66 -12.15 -14.26
CA ARG A 122 -8.94 -13.39 -13.47
C ARG A 122 -7.68 -14.03 -12.86
N ASN A 123 -6.50 -13.58 -13.26
CA ASN A 123 -5.22 -14.23 -12.95
C ASN A 123 -4.40 -13.42 -11.93
N CYS A 124 -5.05 -12.78 -10.96
CA CYS A 124 -4.29 -12.11 -9.90
C CYS A 124 -3.55 -13.14 -9.03
N PRO A 125 -2.26 -12.89 -8.73
CA PRO A 125 -1.46 -13.83 -7.96
C PRO A 125 -2.03 -14.01 -6.56
N ASN A 126 -1.88 -15.21 -6.01
CA ASN A 126 -2.16 -15.47 -4.60
C ASN A 126 -0.97 -14.96 -3.78
N TRP A 127 -0.93 -13.65 -3.58
CA TRP A 127 0.21 -12.95 -3.00
C TRP A 127 0.61 -13.47 -1.61
N GLU A 128 -0.33 -13.99 -0.82
CA GLU A 128 -0.07 -14.62 0.48
C GLU A 128 0.82 -15.86 0.38
N VAL A 129 0.84 -16.52 -0.78
CA VAL A 129 1.66 -17.71 -1.05
C VAL A 129 2.88 -17.35 -1.89
N GLU A 130 2.68 -16.53 -2.92
CA GLU A 130 3.72 -16.22 -3.90
C GLU A 130 4.77 -15.25 -3.38
N TRP A 131 4.38 -14.22 -2.60
CA TRP A 131 5.34 -13.23 -2.11
C TRP A 131 6.31 -13.80 -1.07
N PRO A 132 5.92 -14.65 -0.10
CA PRO A 132 6.89 -15.33 0.76
C PRO A 132 7.91 -16.14 -0.04
N ALA A 133 7.47 -16.91 -1.05
CA ALA A 133 8.37 -17.69 -1.90
C ALA A 133 9.33 -16.79 -2.70
N LEU A 134 8.87 -15.62 -3.15
CA LEU A 134 9.72 -14.63 -3.81
C LEU A 134 10.74 -14.01 -2.84
N MET A 135 10.36 -13.70 -1.61
CA MET A 135 11.29 -13.22 -0.57
C MET A 135 12.41 -14.24 -0.30
N ASP A 136 12.08 -15.53 -0.31
CA ASP A 136 13.04 -16.63 -0.16
C ASP A 136 13.97 -16.81 -1.35
N LYS A 137 13.40 -16.74 -2.56
CA LYS A 137 14.13 -16.95 -3.82
C LYS A 137 15.03 -15.78 -4.18
N VAL A 138 14.50 -14.55 -4.08
CA VAL A 138 15.19 -13.33 -4.54
C VAL A 138 16.16 -12.83 -3.48
N ARG A 139 15.78 -12.93 -2.19
CA ARG A 139 16.49 -12.32 -1.06
C ARG A 139 16.83 -10.85 -1.33
N PRO A 140 15.81 -9.99 -1.52
CA PRO A 140 16.02 -8.61 -1.91
C PRO A 140 16.63 -7.78 -0.78
N ASP A 141 17.44 -6.78 -1.15
CA ASP A 141 17.95 -5.74 -0.23
C ASP A 141 16.86 -4.73 0.14
N ALA A 142 15.87 -4.55 -0.73
CA ALA A 142 14.69 -3.73 -0.48
C ALA A 142 13.49 -4.23 -1.29
N VAL A 143 12.28 -3.99 -0.78
CA VAL A 143 11.03 -4.25 -1.50
C VAL A 143 10.34 -2.94 -1.84
N LEU A 144 9.80 -2.83 -3.05
CA LEU A 144 8.85 -1.78 -3.43
C LEU A 144 7.45 -2.39 -3.57
N LEU A 145 6.48 -1.81 -2.87
CA LEU A 145 5.08 -2.21 -2.91
C LEU A 145 4.20 -1.09 -3.47
N SER A 146 3.46 -1.37 -4.55
CA SER A 146 2.35 -0.51 -5.02
C SER A 146 1.00 -1.19 -4.77
N VAL A 147 0.05 -0.44 -4.21
CA VAL A 147 -1.35 -0.88 -3.98
C VAL A 147 -2.34 0.17 -4.47
N GLN A 148 -1.94 0.97 -5.46
CA GLN A 148 -2.78 1.99 -6.08
C GLN A 148 -4.06 1.43 -6.71
N TRP A 149 -4.04 0.21 -7.24
CA TRP A 149 -5.25 -0.42 -7.78
C TRP A 149 -6.34 -0.64 -6.72
N ASP A 150 -5.97 -0.70 -5.44
CA ASP A 150 -6.91 -0.87 -4.33
C ASP A 150 -7.76 0.38 -4.03
N VAL A 151 -7.49 1.52 -4.69
CA VAL A 151 -8.39 2.69 -4.67
C VAL A 151 -9.62 2.50 -5.56
N ALA A 152 -9.53 1.63 -6.57
CA ALA A 152 -10.62 1.41 -7.51
C ALA A 152 -11.86 0.84 -6.81
N GLU A 153 -13.02 1.06 -7.41
CA GLU A 153 -14.26 0.43 -7.00
C GLU A 153 -14.23 -1.08 -7.25
N GLN A 154 -14.33 -1.85 -6.16
CA GLN A 154 -14.26 -3.31 -6.18
C GLN A 154 -15.42 -3.91 -5.39
N GLN A 155 -15.89 -5.09 -5.79
CA GLN A 155 -16.81 -5.85 -4.95
C GLN A 155 -16.03 -6.55 -3.84
N ILE A 156 -16.55 -6.47 -2.62
CA ILE A 156 -16.01 -7.17 -1.45
C ILE A 156 -16.81 -8.43 -1.09
N ALA A 157 -17.95 -8.65 -1.75
CA ALA A 157 -18.82 -9.83 -1.60
C ALA A 157 -19.41 -10.20 -2.97
N PRO A 158 -19.65 -11.49 -3.27
CA PRO A 158 -20.26 -11.88 -4.54
C PRO A 158 -21.62 -11.20 -4.74
N GLY A 159 -21.82 -10.54 -5.88
CA GLY A 159 -23.07 -9.82 -6.17
C GLY A 159 -23.28 -8.55 -5.32
N GLY A 160 -22.28 -8.15 -4.53
CA GLY A 160 -22.35 -6.99 -3.67
C GLY A 160 -22.16 -5.67 -4.41
N LYS A 161 -22.47 -4.56 -3.73
CA LYS A 161 -22.17 -3.21 -4.20
C LYS A 161 -20.65 -3.05 -4.41
N ARG A 162 -20.27 -2.34 -5.46
CA ARG A 162 -18.88 -1.90 -5.65
C ARG A 162 -18.56 -0.79 -4.64
N VAL A 163 -17.44 -0.95 -3.94
CA VAL A 163 -17.03 -0.09 -2.84
C VAL A 163 -15.55 0.26 -2.95
N THR A 164 -15.18 1.41 -2.43
CA THR A 164 -13.78 1.85 -2.33
C THR A 164 -13.31 1.75 -0.89
N ILE A 165 -12.04 2.07 -0.62
CA ILE A 165 -11.55 2.18 0.76
C ILE A 165 -12.19 3.35 1.54
N ARG A 166 -13.10 4.14 0.95
CA ARG A 166 -13.94 5.09 1.70
C ARG A 166 -15.01 4.38 2.52
N ASP A 167 -15.49 3.23 2.06
CA ASP A 167 -16.45 2.40 2.79
C ASP A 167 -15.75 1.65 3.92
N ASP A 168 -16.31 1.66 5.13
CA ASP A 168 -15.65 1.16 6.34
C ASP A 168 -15.19 -0.30 6.25
N GLU A 169 -16.04 -1.18 5.73
CA GLU A 169 -15.70 -2.60 5.61
C GLU A 169 -14.59 -2.85 4.59
N ALA A 170 -14.66 -2.17 3.43
CA ALA A 170 -13.61 -2.24 2.43
C ALA A 170 -12.28 -1.68 2.96
N ARG A 171 -12.33 -0.58 3.72
CA ARG A 171 -11.17 0.00 4.39
C ARG A 171 -10.56 -0.95 5.41
N ARG A 172 -11.37 -1.58 6.27
CA ARG A 172 -10.90 -2.56 7.27
C ARG A 172 -10.18 -3.73 6.60
N ARG A 173 -10.75 -4.27 5.51
CA ARG A 173 -10.12 -5.36 4.74
C ARG A 173 -8.81 -4.94 4.09
N PHE A 174 -8.79 -3.76 3.47
CA PHE A 174 -7.56 -3.20 2.91
C PHE A 174 -6.45 -3.08 3.96
N VAL A 175 -6.75 -2.44 5.09
CA VAL A 175 -5.79 -2.27 6.20
C VAL A 175 -5.31 -3.61 6.76
N THR A 176 -6.20 -4.59 6.90
CA THR A 176 -5.85 -5.95 7.35
C THR A 176 -4.90 -6.63 6.36
N ASN A 177 -5.19 -6.54 5.07
CA ASN A 177 -4.34 -7.15 4.04
C ASN A 177 -3.02 -6.39 3.88
N LEU A 178 -2.99 -5.08 4.14
CA LEU A 178 -1.77 -4.28 4.13
C LEU A 178 -0.86 -4.68 5.30
N ASP A 179 -1.40 -4.87 6.52
CA ASP A 179 -0.61 -5.39 7.66
C ASP A 179 0.02 -6.75 7.32
N ARG A 180 -0.78 -7.69 6.79
CA ARG A 180 -0.28 -9.00 6.37
C ARG A 180 0.81 -8.90 5.31
N THR A 181 0.56 -8.08 4.29
CA THR A 181 1.52 -7.81 3.21
C THR A 181 2.84 -7.28 3.76
N ILE A 182 2.80 -6.24 4.60
CA ILE A 182 3.99 -5.64 5.19
C ILE A 182 4.76 -6.67 6.02
N ARG A 183 4.08 -7.50 6.82
CA ARG A 183 4.75 -8.57 7.60
C ARG A 183 5.46 -9.60 6.72
N ILE A 184 4.86 -9.97 5.58
CA ILE A 184 5.47 -10.88 4.61
C ILE A 184 6.70 -10.22 3.96
N LEU A 185 6.56 -9.00 3.47
CA LEU A 185 7.62 -8.32 2.71
C LEU A 185 8.76 -7.79 3.58
N SER A 186 8.51 -7.59 4.88
CA SER A 186 9.52 -7.20 5.87
C SER A 186 10.23 -8.38 6.54
N GLN A 187 9.98 -9.61 6.09
CA GLN A 187 10.73 -10.78 6.54
C GLN A 187 12.24 -10.53 6.45
N ARG A 188 12.99 -11.10 7.41
CA ARG A 188 14.45 -10.90 7.52
C ARG A 188 14.87 -9.43 7.68
N ARG A 189 13.97 -8.56 8.15
CA ARG A 189 14.19 -7.11 8.31
C ARG A 189 14.46 -6.40 6.98
N THR A 190 14.01 -6.96 5.86
CA THR A 190 14.11 -6.28 4.57
C THR A 190 13.27 -4.99 4.61
N PRO A 191 13.84 -3.82 4.28
CA PRO A 191 13.08 -2.58 4.24
C PRO A 191 12.03 -2.61 3.13
N VAL A 192 10.83 -2.12 3.44
CA VAL A 192 9.70 -2.07 2.52
C VAL A 192 9.36 -0.62 2.21
N TYR A 193 9.36 -0.25 0.94
CA TYR A 193 9.00 1.06 0.45
C TYR A 193 7.58 0.99 -0.13
N VAL A 194 6.64 1.70 0.48
CA VAL A 194 5.26 1.76 0.01
C VAL A 194 5.07 2.95 -0.93
N PHE A 195 4.58 2.65 -2.13
CA PHE A 195 4.41 3.59 -3.23
C PHE A 195 3.13 4.41 -3.01
N GLY A 196 3.27 5.72 -2.78
CA GLY A 196 2.15 6.64 -2.62
C GLY A 196 1.26 6.74 -3.86
N SER A 197 0.06 7.32 -3.71
CA SER A 197 -0.86 7.51 -4.83
C SER A 197 -0.26 8.42 -5.90
N THR A 198 -0.45 8.10 -7.18
CA THR A 198 -0.14 8.98 -8.32
C THR A 198 -1.35 9.81 -8.76
N PHE A 199 -2.54 9.50 -8.23
CA PHE A 199 -3.77 10.23 -8.51
C PHE A 199 -3.82 11.56 -7.76
N THR A 200 -4.53 12.54 -8.33
CA THR A 200 -4.71 13.88 -7.76
C THR A 200 -5.23 13.86 -6.32
N HIS A 201 -4.57 14.59 -5.43
CA HIS A 201 -4.90 14.67 -4.01
C HIS A 201 -5.97 15.74 -3.73
N VAL A 202 -7.19 15.53 -4.22
CA VAL A 202 -8.34 16.37 -3.86
C VAL A 202 -8.81 16.03 -2.43
N PRO A 203 -9.14 17.02 -1.58
CA PRO A 203 -9.69 16.75 -0.23
C PRO A 203 -10.86 15.75 -0.26
N GLY A 204 -10.81 14.75 0.62
CA GLY A 204 -11.82 13.69 0.70
C GLY A 204 -11.77 12.62 -0.42
N SER A 205 -10.81 12.71 -1.35
CA SER A 205 -10.61 11.70 -2.39
C SER A 205 -10.06 10.38 -1.83
N VAL A 206 -10.30 9.29 -2.57
CA VAL A 206 -9.73 7.97 -2.24
C VAL A 206 -8.19 8.00 -2.28
N ALA A 207 -7.61 8.84 -3.15
CA ALA A 207 -6.15 9.02 -3.27
C ALA A 207 -5.52 9.57 -1.99
N VAL A 208 -6.10 10.64 -1.42
CA VAL A 208 -5.67 11.21 -0.13
C VAL A 208 -5.82 10.17 0.98
N LEU A 209 -6.94 9.44 1.00
CA LEU A 209 -7.16 8.40 2.00
C LEU A 209 -6.13 7.26 1.89
N LEU A 210 -5.80 6.81 0.68
CA LEU A 210 -4.75 5.80 0.47
C LEU A 210 -3.40 6.31 0.98
N SER A 211 -2.96 7.48 0.53
CA SER A 211 -1.68 8.08 0.93
C SER A 211 -1.59 8.26 2.45
N GLY A 212 -2.68 8.69 3.09
CA GLY A 212 -2.77 8.76 4.55
C GLY A 212 -2.59 7.42 5.24
N ILE A 213 -3.26 6.36 4.76
CA ILE A 213 -3.09 5.00 5.31
C ILE A 213 -1.64 4.51 5.14
N LEU A 214 -1.05 4.68 3.95
CA LEU A 214 0.32 4.24 3.68
C LEU A 214 1.35 4.99 4.55
N LEU A 215 1.15 6.28 4.77
CA LEU A 215 1.98 7.09 5.65
C LEU A 215 1.86 6.66 7.12
N GLU A 216 0.66 6.32 7.60
CA GLU A 216 0.49 5.80 8.96
C GLU A 216 1.17 4.43 9.14
N PHE A 217 1.17 3.59 8.09
CA PHE A 217 1.91 2.33 8.12
C PHE A 217 3.43 2.53 8.18
N SER A 218 4.00 3.51 7.47
CA SER A 218 5.44 3.78 7.55
C SER A 218 5.86 4.28 8.94
N LYS A 219 4.99 4.98 9.67
CA LYS A 219 5.22 5.36 11.06
C LYS A 219 5.10 4.17 12.01
N LYS A 220 4.16 3.25 11.75
CA LYS A 220 3.84 2.12 12.62
C LYS A 220 4.86 0.98 12.58
N TYR A 221 5.43 0.67 11.41
CA TYR A 221 6.34 -0.46 11.24
C TYR A 221 7.78 0.00 11.02
N PRO A 222 8.72 -0.33 11.92
CA PRO A 222 10.15 -0.09 11.67
C PRO A 222 10.61 -0.75 10.38
N GLY A 223 11.32 0.00 9.53
CA GLY A 223 11.78 -0.48 8.22
C GLY A 223 10.75 -0.36 7.10
N VAL A 224 9.57 0.23 7.36
CA VAL A 224 8.62 0.62 6.30
C VAL A 224 8.77 2.11 6.01
N HIS A 225 8.88 2.45 4.74
CA HIS A 225 9.14 3.80 4.27
C HIS A 225 8.06 4.23 3.27
N TYR A 226 7.50 5.42 3.44
CA TYR A 226 6.55 5.99 2.49
C TYR A 226 7.28 6.76 1.39
N LEU A 227 7.01 6.43 0.14
CA LEU A 227 7.51 7.17 -1.03
C LEU A 227 6.40 8.06 -1.58
N ASP A 228 6.58 9.37 -1.43
CA ASP A 228 5.61 10.38 -1.86
C ASP A 228 5.69 10.65 -3.36
N ILE A 229 5.22 9.69 -4.15
CA ILE A 229 5.24 9.77 -5.62
C ILE A 229 4.30 10.86 -6.12
N PHE A 230 3.25 11.19 -5.38
CA PHE A 230 2.39 12.32 -5.74
C PHE A 230 3.21 13.60 -5.88
N HIS A 231 4.03 13.91 -4.87
CA HIS A 231 4.98 15.03 -4.91
C HIS A 231 6.26 14.72 -5.71
N GLN A 232 6.28 13.65 -6.51
CA GLN A 232 7.22 13.52 -7.61
C GLN A 232 6.55 13.88 -8.95
N LEU A 233 5.22 13.89 -9.04
CA LEU A 233 4.47 14.07 -10.30
C LEU A 233 3.64 15.36 -10.34
N CYS A 234 3.29 15.88 -9.17
CA CYS A 234 2.43 17.02 -8.95
C CYS A 234 2.99 17.91 -7.83
N ASN A 235 2.49 19.13 -7.69
CA ASN A 235 2.79 19.98 -6.53
C ASN A 235 1.66 19.97 -5.48
N ASP A 236 1.91 20.66 -4.36
CA ASP A 236 0.99 20.86 -3.25
C ASP A 236 -0.34 21.53 -3.66
N LEU A 237 -0.35 22.24 -4.80
CA LEU A 237 -1.55 22.85 -5.38
C LEU A 237 -2.34 21.87 -6.26
N ASN A 238 -2.03 20.58 -6.23
CA ASN A 238 -2.60 19.55 -7.10
C ASN A 238 -2.40 19.79 -8.60
N GLN A 239 -1.41 20.60 -8.98
CA GLN A 239 -1.06 20.81 -10.37
C GLN A 239 -0.13 19.69 -10.80
N CYS A 240 -0.65 18.82 -11.68
CA CYS A 240 0.06 17.69 -12.27
C CYS A 240 0.38 18.03 -13.73
N PRO A 241 1.59 18.56 -14.04
CA PRO A 241 1.89 19.02 -15.38
C PRO A 241 1.92 17.86 -16.38
N LYS A 242 1.60 18.15 -17.65
CA LYS A 242 1.85 17.19 -18.73
C LYS A 242 3.34 17.03 -19.03
N LYS A 243 4.16 18.03 -18.68
CA LYS A 243 5.61 18.02 -18.84
C LYS A 243 6.31 18.61 -17.62
N ILE A 244 7.44 18.01 -17.20
CA ILE A 244 8.33 18.59 -16.18
C ILE A 244 9.75 18.62 -16.74
N SER A 245 10.38 19.80 -16.66
CA SER A 245 11.67 20.08 -17.31
C SER A 245 11.69 19.69 -18.80
N GLY A 246 10.60 19.96 -19.52
CA GLY A 246 10.44 19.63 -20.94
C GLY A 246 10.11 18.17 -21.25
N MET A 247 10.26 17.24 -20.30
CA MET A 247 9.95 15.82 -20.48
C MET A 247 8.47 15.53 -20.26
N PRO A 248 7.82 14.71 -21.10
CA PRO A 248 6.43 14.28 -20.86
C PRO A 248 6.35 13.48 -19.57
N VAL A 249 5.37 13.77 -18.70
CA VAL A 249 5.15 13.02 -17.46
C VAL A 249 4.50 11.67 -17.75
N TYR A 250 3.44 11.69 -18.57
CA TYR A 250 2.64 10.52 -18.93
C TYR A 250 2.91 10.11 -20.38
N GLY A 251 2.73 8.82 -20.66
CA GLY A 251 2.76 8.25 -22.00
C GLY A 251 1.44 8.45 -22.74
N THR A 252 1.08 7.50 -23.60
CA THR A 252 -0.20 7.49 -24.34
C THR A 252 -1.40 7.07 -23.49
N ASN A 253 -1.18 6.70 -22.24
CA ASN A 253 -2.19 6.24 -21.30
C ASN A 253 -1.93 6.86 -19.92
N VAL A 254 -2.60 6.35 -18.88
CA VAL A 254 -2.47 6.84 -17.49
C VAL A 254 -1.11 6.55 -16.84
N HIS A 255 -0.21 5.84 -17.54
CA HIS A 255 1.11 5.44 -17.03
C HIS A 255 2.20 6.45 -17.40
N CYS A 256 3.31 6.41 -16.67
CA CYS A 256 4.44 7.30 -16.91
C CYS A 256 5.01 7.13 -18.32
N SER A 257 5.56 8.21 -18.89
CA SER A 257 6.39 8.13 -20.10
C SER A 257 7.67 7.31 -19.84
N LYS A 258 8.39 6.94 -20.89
CA LYS A 258 9.65 6.20 -20.76
C LYS A 258 10.67 7.02 -19.94
N GLU A 259 10.82 8.29 -20.26
CA GLU A 259 11.75 9.23 -19.64
C GLU A 259 11.41 9.43 -18.16
N THR A 260 10.12 9.59 -17.84
CA THR A 260 9.66 9.74 -16.46
C THR A 260 9.88 8.46 -15.65
N LYS A 261 9.69 7.26 -16.24
CA LYS A 261 10.01 6.00 -15.55
C LYS A 261 11.48 5.93 -15.16
N VAL A 262 12.42 6.23 -16.06
CA VAL A 262 13.86 6.19 -15.74
C VAL A 262 14.18 7.14 -14.59
N ARG A 263 13.66 8.37 -14.65
CA ARG A 263 13.89 9.36 -13.59
C ARG A 263 13.31 8.93 -12.24
N LEU A 264 12.06 8.45 -12.22
CA LEU A 264 11.46 7.88 -11.02
C LEU A 264 12.29 6.70 -10.51
N GLY A 265 12.83 5.86 -11.41
CA GLY A 265 13.73 4.76 -11.06
C GLY A 265 14.95 5.23 -10.27
N ASN A 266 15.64 6.28 -10.75
CA ASN A 266 16.78 6.88 -10.04
C ASN A 266 16.37 7.43 -8.67
N TRP A 267 15.28 8.19 -8.61
CA TRP A 267 14.78 8.75 -7.35
C TRP A 267 14.38 7.67 -6.35
N ILE A 268 13.70 6.60 -6.79
CA ILE A 268 13.32 5.47 -5.94
C ILE A 268 14.59 4.81 -5.39
N LEU A 269 15.57 4.49 -6.24
CA LEU A 269 16.81 3.85 -5.83
C LEU A 269 17.62 4.71 -4.86
N ASN A 270 17.72 6.01 -5.12
CA ASN A 270 18.35 6.94 -4.20
C ASN A 270 17.60 6.98 -2.87
N SER A 271 16.26 7.01 -2.89
CA SER A 271 15.46 6.95 -1.66
C SER A 271 15.67 5.65 -0.88
N MET A 272 15.96 4.54 -1.57
CA MET A 272 16.20 3.23 -0.96
C MET A 272 17.60 3.08 -0.36
N PHE A 273 18.62 3.66 -1.01
CA PHE A 273 20.01 3.31 -0.80
C PHE A 273 20.96 4.51 -0.62
N HIS A 274 20.44 5.73 -0.40
CA HIS A 274 21.25 6.92 -0.08
C HIS A 274 21.80 6.87 1.36
N ARG A 275 22.61 5.86 1.67
CA ARG A 275 23.36 5.80 2.94
C ARG A 275 24.84 5.65 2.67
#